data_AF-M5FT71-F1
#
_entry.id   AF-M5FT71-F1
#
_cell.length_a   1.000
_cell.length_b   1.000
_cell.length_c   1.000
_cell.angle_alpha   90.00
_cell.angle_beta   90.00
_cell.angle_gamma   90.00
#
_symmetry.space_group_name_H-M   'P 1'
#
loop_
_entity.id
_entity.type
_entity.pdbx_description
1 polymer ?
#
loop_
_entity_poly.entity_id
_entity_poly.type
_entity_poly.pdbx_seq_one_letter_code
_entity_poly.pdbx_strand_id
1 'polypeptide(L)'
;MTSLWIGTSRSALFLRNGSLVCTRHARRGMAVKVPSKPPPTSSCPPGTVLTGIQYLKDAPPVIAMPDTDYPAWLWTLLDEPAKAGAKGKGKGRVAPHKTEDGAEELDEKERERRRILKDEEELTAQRKKMRKESRERIRQQNFMKTT
;
A
#
# COMPACT_ATOMS: atom_id res chain seq x y z
N MET A 1 6.94 5.51 -59.56
CA MET A 1 7.38 6.37 -60.68
C MET A 1 6.34 7.48 -60.82
N THR A 2 6.82 8.73 -61.00
CA THR A 2 6.09 10.01 -61.19
C THR A 2 5.21 10.47 -60.01
N SER A 3 5.66 11.31 -59.08
CA SER A 3 6.11 12.72 -59.19
C SER A 3 4.99 13.72 -59.50
N LEU A 4 4.83 14.65 -58.55
CA LEU A 4 4.48 16.07 -58.70
C LEU A 4 3.05 16.44 -59.09
N TRP A 5 2.36 17.09 -58.14
CA TRP A 5 1.71 18.37 -58.44
C TRP A 5 2.06 19.38 -57.32
N ILE A 6 2.58 20.52 -57.75
CA ILE A 6 2.92 21.72 -56.99
C ILE A 6 1.71 22.67 -57.02
N GLY A 7 1.41 23.32 -55.91
CA GLY A 7 0.28 24.24 -55.80
C GLY A 7 0.43 25.29 -54.70
N THR A 8 1.37 26.22 -54.92
CA THR A 8 1.28 27.66 -54.64
C THR A 8 0.62 28.18 -53.34
N SER A 9 1.48 28.57 -52.40
CA SER A 9 1.59 29.91 -51.76
C SER A 9 0.33 30.73 -51.47
N ARG A 10 0.16 31.10 -50.19
CA ARG A 10 -0.09 32.51 -49.80
C ARG A 10 0.09 32.71 -48.30
N SER A 11 1.21 33.35 -47.96
CA SER A 11 1.39 34.03 -46.69
C SER A 11 0.38 35.17 -46.57
N ALA A 12 -0.36 35.21 -45.47
CA ALA A 12 -1.01 36.44 -45.00
C ALA A 12 -0.78 36.52 -43.50
N LEU A 13 0.12 37.42 -43.14
CA LEU A 13 0.35 37.91 -41.79
C LEU A 13 -0.97 38.52 -41.28
N PHE A 14 -1.49 37.99 -40.18
CA PHE A 14 -2.39 38.73 -39.31
C PHE A 14 -1.72 38.84 -37.95
N LEU A 15 -0.97 39.93 -37.76
CA LEU A 15 -0.80 40.51 -36.45
C LEU A 15 -2.14 41.06 -36.02
N ARG A 16 -2.66 40.60 -34.87
CA ARG A 16 -3.52 41.44 -34.05
C ARG A 16 -3.22 41.17 -32.59
N ASN A 17 -2.62 42.19 -32.01
CA ASN A 17 -2.23 42.29 -30.60
C ASN A 17 -3.46 42.38 -29.69
N GLY A 18 -3.32 41.80 -28.50
CA GLY A 18 -3.85 42.37 -27.25
C GLY A 18 -5.24 41.93 -26.80
N SER A 19 -5.31 41.08 -25.77
CA SER A 19 -5.64 41.54 -24.40
C SER A 19 -5.71 40.36 -23.42
N LEU A 20 -5.21 40.63 -22.22
CA LEU A 20 -5.08 39.73 -21.08
C LEU A 20 -6.41 39.13 -20.64
N VAL A 21 -6.42 37.83 -20.31
CA VAL A 21 -7.07 37.35 -19.07
C VAL A 21 -6.22 36.24 -18.45
N CYS A 22 -5.79 36.51 -17.23
CA CYS A 22 -5.16 35.56 -16.32
C CYS A 22 -6.18 34.49 -15.91
N THR A 23 -5.93 33.22 -16.24
CA THR A 23 -6.41 32.10 -15.42
C THR A 23 -5.26 31.11 -15.20
N ARG A 24 -4.45 31.45 -14.19
CA ARG A 24 -3.52 30.55 -13.51
C ARG A 24 -4.33 29.40 -12.89
N HIS A 25 -4.56 28.32 -13.63
CA HIS A 25 -4.99 27.06 -13.04
C HIS A 25 -3.78 26.36 -12.42
N ALA A 26 -3.41 26.85 -11.23
CA ALA A 26 -2.53 26.12 -10.32
C ALA A 26 -3.27 24.85 -9.88
N ARG A 27 -3.01 23.73 -10.55
CA ARG A 27 -3.33 22.42 -9.98
C ARG A 27 -2.42 22.22 -8.77
N ARG A 28 -2.98 22.49 -7.58
CA ARG A 28 -2.42 22.07 -6.30
C ARG A 28 -2.15 20.57 -6.38
N GLY A 29 -0.87 20.20 -6.43
CA GLY A 29 -0.46 18.82 -6.23
C GLY A 29 -0.93 18.36 -4.86
N MET A 30 -1.62 17.23 -4.80
CA MET A 30 -1.93 16.57 -3.55
C MET A 30 -0.61 16.14 -2.90
N ALA A 31 -0.23 16.80 -1.82
CA ALA A 31 0.87 16.37 -0.98
C ALA A 31 0.45 15.09 -0.25
N VAL A 32 0.77 13.94 -0.84
CA VAL A 32 0.69 12.64 -0.15
C VAL A 32 1.62 12.73 1.05
N LYS A 33 1.04 12.71 2.25
CA LYS A 33 1.80 12.71 3.50
C LYS A 33 2.48 11.35 3.66
N VAL A 34 3.72 11.25 3.17
CA VAL A 34 4.58 10.09 3.36
C VAL A 34 4.90 10.00 4.86
N PRO A 35 4.67 8.86 5.54
CA PRO A 35 5.09 8.69 6.92
C PRO A 35 6.60 8.90 7.02
N SER A 36 7.02 9.78 7.94
CA SER A 36 8.39 10.31 8.05
C SER A 36 9.41 9.34 8.64
N LYS A 37 9.10 8.03 8.69
CA LYS A 37 10.10 7.04 9.07
C LYS A 37 10.86 6.69 7.78
N PRO A 38 12.19 6.85 7.74
CA PRO A 38 12.94 6.36 6.58
C PRO A 38 12.61 4.88 6.39
N PRO A 39 12.49 4.39 5.12
CA PRO A 39 12.33 2.97 4.89
C PRO A 39 13.42 2.23 5.66
N PRO A 40 13.11 1.09 6.29
CA PRO A 40 14.13 0.34 7.02
C PRO A 40 15.24 0.00 6.03
N THR A 41 16.40 0.64 6.21
CA THR A 41 17.57 0.38 5.37
C THR A 41 17.94 -1.09 5.54
N SER A 42 18.01 -1.83 4.44
CA SER A 42 18.49 -3.19 4.50
C SER A 42 19.93 -3.22 5.02
N SER A 43 20.27 -4.28 5.76
CA SER A 43 21.63 -4.46 6.29
C SER A 43 22.64 -4.82 5.19
N CYS A 44 22.17 -5.40 4.09
CA CYS A 44 23.00 -5.91 3.00
C CYS A 44 22.93 -4.95 1.81
N PRO A 45 24.04 -4.31 1.39
CA PRO A 45 24.03 -3.45 0.21
C PRO A 45 23.75 -4.26 -1.08
N PRO A 46 23.27 -3.60 -2.14
CA PRO A 46 23.07 -4.28 -3.43
C PRO A 46 24.40 -4.81 -3.97
N GLY A 47 24.37 -5.99 -4.60
CA GLY A 47 25.57 -6.67 -5.10
C GLY A 47 26.25 -7.60 -4.09
N THR A 48 25.76 -7.68 -2.84
CA THR A 48 26.34 -8.59 -1.83
C THR A 48 26.06 -10.05 -2.19
N VAL A 49 27.11 -10.88 -2.23
CA VAL A 49 26.97 -12.32 -2.42
C VAL A 49 26.46 -12.97 -1.13
N LEU A 50 25.31 -13.63 -1.19
CA LEU A 50 24.67 -14.27 -0.05
C LEU A 50 25.23 -15.69 0.14
N THR A 51 26.21 -15.81 1.03
CA THR A 51 26.87 -17.08 1.34
C THR A 51 25.93 -18.04 2.08
N GLY A 52 26.00 -19.34 1.77
CA GLY A 52 25.28 -20.38 2.52
C GLY A 52 23.80 -20.57 2.15
N ILE A 53 23.25 -19.77 1.23
CA ILE A 53 21.89 -19.97 0.70
C ILE A 53 21.88 -21.02 -0.43
N GLN A 54 22.97 -21.08 -1.19
CA GLN A 54 23.09 -21.97 -2.32
C GLN A 54 23.38 -23.40 -1.89
N TYR A 55 22.48 -24.32 -2.26
CA TYR A 55 22.63 -25.76 -2.02
C TYR A 55 23.03 -26.55 -3.28
N LEU A 56 22.89 -25.94 -4.46
CA LEU A 56 23.30 -26.51 -5.75
C LEU A 56 24.73 -26.13 -6.07
N LYS A 57 25.55 -27.10 -6.51
CA LYS A 57 26.98 -26.91 -6.77
C LYS A 57 27.28 -26.09 -8.03
N ASP A 58 26.44 -26.23 -9.06
CA ASP A 58 26.68 -25.64 -10.39
C ASP A 58 25.83 -24.39 -10.67
N ALA A 59 25.11 -23.89 -9.68
CA ALA A 59 24.29 -22.70 -9.85
C ALA A 59 25.13 -21.41 -9.71
N PRO A 60 24.72 -20.30 -10.34
CA PRO A 60 25.38 -19.02 -10.14
C PRO A 60 25.18 -18.51 -8.69
N PRO A 61 26.12 -17.72 -8.15
CA PRO A 61 26.02 -17.19 -6.79
C PRO A 61 24.79 -16.30 -6.64
N VAL A 62 24.10 -16.42 -5.51
CA VAL A 62 22.93 -15.58 -5.19
C VAL A 62 23.41 -14.21 -4.74
N ILE A 63 22.99 -13.16 -5.46
CA ILE A 63 23.41 -11.78 -5.23
C ILE A 63 22.21 -10.96 -4.74
N ALA A 64 22.43 -10.11 -3.74
CA ALA A 64 21.43 -9.18 -3.23
C ALA A 64 21.10 -8.09 -4.28
N MET A 65 19.81 -7.90 -4.51
CA MET A 65 19.24 -6.85 -5.36
C MET A 65 19.08 -5.54 -4.57
N PRO A 66 18.75 -4.39 -5.19
CA PRO A 66 18.41 -3.19 -4.45
C PRO A 66 17.07 -3.34 -3.69
N ASP A 67 16.93 -2.60 -2.59
CA ASP A 67 15.77 -2.65 -1.69
C ASP A 67 14.42 -2.39 -2.39
N THR A 68 14.43 -1.69 -3.53
CA THR A 68 13.25 -1.36 -4.34
C THR A 68 12.67 -2.54 -5.09
N ASP A 69 13.51 -3.52 -5.43
CA ASP A 69 13.12 -4.65 -6.27
C ASP A 69 12.52 -5.78 -5.43
N TYR A 70 12.66 -5.68 -4.10
CA TYR A 70 12.02 -6.58 -3.17
C TYR A 70 10.57 -6.15 -2.87
N PRO A 71 9.66 -7.10 -2.69
CA PRO A 71 8.26 -6.80 -2.45
C PRO A 71 8.05 -6.13 -1.07
N ALA A 72 7.07 -5.23 -0.99
CA ALA A 72 6.83 -4.39 0.18
C ALA A 72 6.56 -5.15 1.50
N TRP A 73 6.05 -6.39 1.43
CA TRP A 73 5.77 -7.20 2.61
C TRP A 73 7.03 -7.63 3.38
N LEU A 74 8.20 -7.65 2.74
CA LEU A 74 9.46 -8.04 3.38
C LEU A 74 9.79 -7.11 4.55
N TRP A 75 9.53 -5.83 4.37
CA TRP A 75 9.88 -4.77 5.32
C TRP A 75 8.94 -4.71 6.53
N THR A 76 7.74 -5.30 6.43
CA THR A 76 6.75 -5.33 7.51
C THR A 76 6.90 -6.54 8.44
N LEU A 77 7.81 -7.48 8.14
CA LEU A 77 7.97 -8.72 8.93
C LEU A 77 8.52 -8.50 10.34
N LEU A 78 9.34 -7.46 10.52
CA LEU A 78 9.98 -7.13 11.78
C LEU A 78 9.13 -6.19 12.65
N ASP A 79 8.06 -5.64 12.10
CA ASP A 79 7.10 -4.89 12.89
C ASP A 79 6.46 -5.86 13.88
N GLU A 80 6.75 -5.68 15.18
CA GLU A 80 6.18 -6.51 16.22
C GLU A 80 4.66 -6.56 16.02
N PRO A 81 4.04 -7.77 16.01
CA PRO A 81 2.59 -7.85 15.94
C PRO A 81 2.07 -7.10 17.17
N ALA A 82 1.38 -5.99 16.95
CA ALA A 82 1.04 -5.03 17.98
C ALA A 82 0.54 -5.74 19.24
N LYS A 83 1.39 -5.81 20.28
CA LYS A 83 0.90 -6.12 21.62
C LYS A 83 -0.08 -5.02 21.95
N ALA A 84 -1.35 -5.39 22.16
CA ALA A 84 -2.43 -4.48 22.51
C ALA A 84 -2.05 -3.66 23.74
N GLY A 85 -1.47 -2.48 23.55
CA GLY A 85 -0.93 -1.69 24.66
C GLY A 85 -0.13 -0.47 24.19
N ALA A 86 -0.81 0.68 24.17
CA ALA A 86 -0.25 2.02 24.33
C ALA A 86 0.58 2.65 23.18
N LYS A 87 -0.12 3.35 22.28
CA LYS A 87 0.22 4.70 21.77
C LYS A 87 -1.12 5.42 21.55
N GLY A 88 -1.42 6.65 21.94
CA GLY A 88 -0.71 7.78 22.49
C GLY A 88 -1.64 8.98 22.27
N LYS A 89 -1.95 9.76 23.31
CA LYS A 89 -2.94 10.85 23.30
C LYS A 89 -2.54 12.01 22.38
N GLY A 90 -3.56 12.59 21.73
CA GLY A 90 -3.74 14.05 21.66
C GLY A 90 -3.38 14.75 20.35
N LYS A 91 -4.39 15.40 19.74
CA LYS A 91 -4.35 16.84 19.41
C LYS A 91 -5.77 17.33 19.10
N GLY A 92 -6.12 18.47 19.69
CA GLY A 92 -7.44 19.09 19.59
C GLY A 92 -7.88 19.24 18.14
N ARG A 93 -9.13 18.85 17.86
CA ARG A 93 -9.80 19.12 16.60
C ARG A 93 -10.69 20.33 16.82
N VAL A 94 -10.38 21.43 16.16
CA VAL A 94 -11.39 22.46 15.88
C VAL A 94 -12.46 21.78 15.04
N ALA A 95 -13.70 21.80 15.51
CA ALA A 95 -14.82 21.12 14.86
C ALA A 95 -15.02 21.69 13.44
N PRO A 96 -15.01 20.85 12.38
CA PRO A 96 -15.43 21.32 11.06
C PRO A 96 -16.93 21.67 11.11
N HIS A 97 -17.29 22.84 10.56
CA HIS A 97 -18.67 23.26 10.37
C HIS A 97 -19.39 22.23 9.48
N LYS A 98 -20.29 21.45 10.08
CA LYS A 98 -21.04 20.38 9.39
C LYS A 98 -22.14 21.02 8.54
N THR A 99 -22.13 20.79 7.24
CA THR A 99 -23.35 20.80 6.44
C THR A 99 -24.12 19.50 6.76
N GLU A 100 -25.43 19.60 6.92
CA GLU A 100 -26.28 18.54 7.52
C GLU A 100 -26.21 17.24 6.70
N ASP A 101 -26.13 17.35 5.38
CA ASP A 101 -26.02 16.21 4.46
C ASP A 101 -24.72 15.42 4.59
N GLY A 102 -23.62 16.06 5.02
CA GLY A 102 -22.31 15.42 5.18
C GLY A 102 -22.14 14.70 6.54
N ALA A 103 -23.04 14.94 7.49
CA ALA A 103 -22.97 14.34 8.82
C ALA A 103 -23.52 12.91 8.85
N GLU A 104 -24.57 12.64 8.07
CA GLU A 104 -25.21 11.32 8.02
C GLU A 104 -24.34 10.29 7.28
N GLU A 105 -23.68 10.70 6.19
CA GLU A 105 -22.79 9.83 5.42
C GLU A 105 -21.57 9.33 6.24
N LEU A 106 -21.07 10.16 7.16
CA LEU A 106 -19.97 9.79 8.04
C LEU A 106 -20.40 8.76 9.10
N ASP A 107 -21.62 8.89 9.62
CA ASP A 107 -22.18 7.96 10.60
C ASP A 107 -22.47 6.58 9.97
N GLU A 108 -22.96 6.57 8.72
CA GLU A 108 -23.16 5.32 7.97
C GLU A 108 -21.84 4.60 7.66
N LYS A 109 -20.82 5.32 7.21
CA LYS A 109 -19.47 4.77 7.00
C LYS A 109 -18.85 4.22 8.28
N GLU A 110 -19.10 4.84 9.43
CA GLU A 110 -18.62 4.35 10.73
C GLU A 110 -19.36 3.08 11.16
N ARG A 111 -20.69 3.03 10.97
CA ARG A 111 -21.49 1.81 11.18
C ARG A 111 -21.02 0.67 10.29
N GLU A 112 -20.73 0.94 9.03
CA GLU A 112 -20.22 -0.05 8.08
C GLU A 112 -18.84 -0.57 8.48
N ARG A 113 -17.90 0.32 8.82
CA ARG A 113 -16.58 -0.07 9.37
C ARG A 113 -16.71 -0.93 10.62
N ARG A 114 -17.66 -0.63 11.52
CA ARG A 114 -17.92 -1.42 12.72
C ARG A 114 -18.46 -2.81 12.39
N ARG A 115 -19.29 -2.95 11.36
CA ARG A 115 -19.77 -4.25 10.86
C ARG A 115 -18.60 -5.06 10.30
N ILE A 116 -17.81 -4.49 9.39
CA ILE A 116 -16.64 -5.16 8.78
C ILE A 116 -15.66 -5.65 9.85
N LEU A 117 -15.33 -4.81 10.84
CA LEU A 117 -14.43 -5.21 11.92
C LEU A 117 -14.99 -6.36 12.76
N LYS A 118 -16.30 -6.36 13.01
CA LYS A 118 -16.97 -7.45 13.73
C LYS A 118 -16.90 -8.75 12.92
N ASP A 119 -17.16 -8.67 11.62
CA ASP A 119 -17.07 -9.82 10.71
C ASP A 119 -15.62 -10.37 10.63
N GLU A 120 -14.61 -9.50 10.57
CA GLU A 120 -13.20 -9.88 10.62
C GLU A 120 -12.82 -10.55 11.95
N GLU A 121 -13.29 -10.00 13.08
CA GLU A 121 -13.08 -10.58 14.40
C GLU A 121 -13.72 -11.99 14.48
N GLU A 122 -14.97 -12.12 14.03
CA GLU A 122 -15.69 -13.40 13.97
C GLU A 122 -14.95 -14.43 13.09
N LEU A 123 -14.47 -14.02 11.91
CA LEU A 123 -13.66 -14.88 11.03
C LEU A 123 -12.35 -15.32 11.70
N THR A 124 -11.67 -14.41 12.41
CA THR A 124 -10.43 -14.76 13.12
C THR A 124 -10.70 -15.70 14.30
N ALA A 125 -11.80 -15.49 15.03
CA ALA A 125 -12.23 -16.35 16.13
C ALA A 125 -12.62 -17.75 15.63
N GLN A 126 -13.35 -17.83 14.52
CA GLN A 126 -13.71 -19.08 13.87
C GLN A 126 -12.46 -19.84 13.41
N ARG A 127 -11.51 -19.18 12.75
CA ARG A 127 -10.22 -19.79 12.38
C ARG A 127 -9.46 -20.33 13.60
N LYS A 128 -9.45 -19.60 14.72
CA LYS A 128 -8.81 -20.04 15.98
C LYS A 128 -9.54 -21.26 16.58
N LYS A 129 -10.87 -21.24 16.60
CA LYS A 129 -11.72 -22.35 17.09
C LYS A 129 -11.48 -23.62 16.28
N MET A 130 -11.53 -23.52 14.95
CA MET A 130 -11.27 -24.65 14.04
C MET A 130 -9.87 -25.27 14.26
N ARG A 131 -8.85 -24.44 14.50
CA ARG A 131 -7.48 -24.92 14.83
C ARG A 131 -7.44 -25.66 16.16
N LYS A 132 -8.16 -25.17 17.17
CA LYS A 132 -8.23 -25.80 18.50
C LYS A 132 -8.91 -27.16 18.41
N GLU A 133 -10.09 -27.20 17.80
CA GLU A 133 -10.85 -28.44 17.59
C GLU A 133 -10.06 -29.46 16.75
N SER A 134 -9.36 -28.99 15.70
CA SER A 134 -8.50 -29.87 14.90
C SER A 134 -7.35 -30.47 15.72
N ARG A 135 -6.71 -29.68 16.59
CA ARG A 135 -5.66 -30.17 17.50
C ARG A 135 -6.20 -31.20 18.49
N GLU A 136 -7.36 -30.93 19.09
CA GLU A 136 -8.01 -31.83 20.05
C GLU A 136 -8.42 -33.14 19.38
N ARG A 137 -8.97 -33.08 18.16
CA ARG A 137 -9.31 -34.26 17.36
C ARG A 137 -8.09 -35.12 17.07
N ILE A 138 -7.00 -34.51 16.59
CA ILE A 138 -5.75 -35.25 16.33
C ILE A 138 -5.20 -35.86 17.62
N ARG A 139 -5.28 -35.13 18.74
CA ARG A 139 -4.83 -35.62 20.04
C ARG A 139 -5.62 -36.84 20.51
N GLN A 140 -6.94 -36.79 20.44
CA GLN A 140 -7.82 -37.92 20.80
C GLN A 140 -7.57 -39.12 19.89
N GLN A 141 -7.46 -38.89 18.58
CA GLN A 141 -7.19 -39.96 17.62
C GLN A 141 -5.83 -40.62 17.85
N ASN A 142 -4.79 -39.84 18.16
CA ASN A 142 -3.48 -40.39 18.49
C ASN A 142 -3.50 -41.15 19.82
N PHE A 143 -4.18 -40.60 20.84
CA PHE A 143 -4.32 -41.26 22.14
C PHE A 143 -4.93 -42.65 22.00
N MET A 144 -6.04 -42.77 21.27
CA MET A 144 -6.74 -44.04 21.05
C MET A 144 -5.98 -45.03 20.15
N LYS A 145 -4.93 -44.59 19.44
CA LYS A 145 -4.07 -45.46 18.62
C LYS A 145 -2.86 -45.98 19.40
N THR A 146 -2.49 -45.33 20.50
CA THR A 146 -1.31 -45.67 21.30
C THR A 146 -1.62 -46.50 22.54
N THR A 147 -2.89 -46.54 22.97
CA THR A 147 -3.41 -47.42 24.03
C THR A 147 -3.94 -48.71 23.45
#